data_AF-A0A2C1KR40-F1
#
_entry.id   AF-A0A2C1KR40-F1
#
_cell.length_a   1.000
_cell.length_b   1.000
_cell.length_c   1.000
_cell.angle_alpha   90.00
_cell.angle_beta   90.00
_cell.angle_gamma   90.00
#
_symmetry.space_group_name_H-M   'P 1'
#
loop_
_entity.id
_entity.type
_entity.pdbx_description
1 polymer ?
#
loop_
_entity_poly.entity_id
_entity_poly.type
_entity_poly.pdbx_seq_one_letter_code
_entity_poly.pdbx_strand_id
1 'polypeptide(L)'
;MPKQTFYHLPKEKKDTLILSAKEEFSRVPLHEASIANIIKSAGIPRGSFYQYFDDKEDLYFYLLDEFTQNTNRRVMTILRRKQGNLTETLIDLFQHIVHNRHNQDNKAYLKNVFLNMNFKIENTLARSMYEENQKSHYQSLLKLVKTDHLNIKSEQELNDMIEIMVSVTIHNLVRVFVLNLTEEEALTKYINQIELLKKGFQKE
;
A
#
# COMPACT_ATOMS: atom_id res chain seq x y z
N MET A 1 -13.70 -4.09 -10.42
CA MET A 1 -13.06 -5.34 -9.90
C MET A 1 -12.85 -6.29 -11.08
N PRO A 2 -11.80 -7.13 -11.13
CA PRO A 2 -11.60 -8.02 -12.27
C PRO A 2 -12.76 -9.00 -12.45
N LYS A 3 -13.09 -9.30 -13.71
CA LYS A 3 -14.08 -10.31 -14.09
C LYS A 3 -13.53 -11.72 -13.85
N GLN A 4 -14.41 -12.70 -13.68
CA GLN A 4 -14.03 -14.10 -13.43
C GLN A 4 -13.05 -14.67 -14.47
N THR A 5 -13.24 -14.30 -15.73
CA THR A 5 -12.37 -14.62 -16.87
C THR A 5 -10.91 -14.24 -16.64
N PHE A 6 -10.63 -13.12 -15.96
CA PHE A 6 -9.26 -12.72 -15.62
C PHE A 6 -8.59 -13.74 -14.68
N TYR A 7 -9.34 -14.25 -13.70
CA TYR A 7 -8.79 -15.20 -12.74
C TYR A 7 -8.43 -16.55 -13.37
N HIS A 8 -9.13 -16.95 -14.44
CA HIS A 8 -8.89 -18.18 -15.20
C HIS A 8 -7.80 -18.06 -16.27
N LEU A 9 -7.18 -16.88 -16.43
CA LEU A 9 -6.06 -16.72 -17.36
C LEU A 9 -4.87 -17.62 -16.97
N PRO A 10 -4.18 -18.23 -17.96
CA PRO A 10 -2.87 -18.82 -17.73
C PRO A 10 -1.96 -17.80 -17.03
N LYS A 11 -1.20 -18.27 -16.03
CA LYS A 11 -0.37 -17.41 -15.18
C LYS A 11 0.52 -16.46 -16.00
N GLU A 12 1.19 -16.98 -17.04
CA GLU A 12 2.03 -16.18 -17.92
C GLU A 12 1.28 -15.01 -18.56
N LYS A 13 0.09 -15.24 -19.12
CA LYS A 13 -0.74 -14.17 -19.72
C LYS A 13 -1.19 -13.14 -18.69
N LYS A 14 -1.52 -13.60 -17.48
CA LYS A 14 -1.87 -12.71 -16.37
C LYS A 14 -0.69 -11.84 -15.99
N ASP A 15 0.48 -12.45 -15.77
CA ASP A 15 1.71 -11.76 -15.39
C ASP A 15 2.13 -10.73 -16.45
N THR A 16 2.06 -11.09 -17.74
CA THR A 16 2.32 -10.16 -18.85
C THR A 16 1.37 -8.96 -18.84
N LEU A 17 0.05 -9.19 -18.72
CA LEU A 17 -0.92 -8.10 -18.67
C LEU A 17 -0.67 -7.17 -17.47
N ILE A 18 -0.37 -7.75 -16.31
CA ILE A 18 -0.09 -7.01 -15.08
C ILE A 18 1.19 -6.19 -15.19
N LEU A 19 2.25 -6.75 -15.79
CA LEU A 19 3.49 -6.03 -16.04
C LEU A 19 3.27 -4.85 -17.01
N SER A 20 2.62 -5.09 -18.16
CA SER A 20 2.30 -4.03 -19.12
C SER A 20 1.41 -2.93 -18.54
N ALA A 21 0.49 -3.27 -17.64
CA ALA A 21 -0.33 -2.31 -16.92
C ALA A 21 0.52 -1.46 -15.97
N LYS A 22 1.38 -2.09 -15.17
CA LYS A 22 2.31 -1.39 -14.28
C LYS A 22 3.25 -0.47 -15.06
N GLU A 23 3.74 -0.88 -16.23
CA GLU A 23 4.56 -0.04 -17.10
C GLU A 23 3.82 1.23 -17.53
N GLU A 24 2.58 1.10 -18.00
CA GLU A 24 1.78 2.28 -18.41
C GLU A 24 1.46 3.19 -17.23
N PHE A 25 1.03 2.62 -16.10
CA PHE A 25 0.74 3.39 -14.88
C PHE A 25 1.98 3.94 -14.18
N SER A 26 3.17 3.48 -14.54
CA SER A 26 4.44 4.06 -14.13
C SER A 26 4.81 5.31 -14.93
N ARG A 27 4.37 5.34 -16.20
CA ARG A 27 4.74 6.38 -17.16
C ARG A 27 3.89 7.64 -17.01
N VAL A 28 2.60 7.47 -16.76
CA VAL A 28 1.62 8.57 -16.68
C VAL A 28 0.60 8.35 -15.55
N PRO A 29 0.01 9.43 -15.00
CA PRO A 29 -1.09 9.31 -14.04
C PRO A 29 -2.28 8.52 -14.61
N LEU A 30 -3.11 7.96 -13.72
CA LEU A 30 -4.26 7.11 -14.10
C LEU A 30 -5.16 7.76 -15.16
N HIS A 31 -5.48 9.04 -15.02
CA HIS A 31 -6.36 9.74 -15.95
C HIS A 31 -5.78 9.86 -17.37
N GLU A 32 -4.46 9.86 -17.52
CA GLU A 32 -3.76 9.90 -18.82
C GLU A 32 -3.40 8.50 -19.37
N ALA A 33 -3.43 7.45 -18.54
CA ALA A 33 -3.10 6.09 -18.96
C ALA A 33 -4.03 5.58 -20.07
N SER A 34 -3.47 4.79 -21.00
CA SER A 34 -4.18 4.29 -22.18
C SER A 34 -4.30 2.77 -22.20
N ILE A 35 -5.54 2.27 -22.30
CA ILE A 35 -5.82 0.85 -22.54
C ILE A 35 -5.12 0.37 -23.82
N ALA A 36 -5.03 1.21 -24.86
CA ALA A 36 -4.40 0.85 -26.12
C ALA A 36 -2.89 0.58 -25.96
N ASN A 37 -2.21 1.32 -25.07
CA ASN A 37 -0.80 1.09 -24.77
C ASN A 37 -0.60 -0.20 -23.98
N ILE A 38 -1.46 -0.44 -22.98
CA ILE A 38 -1.42 -1.66 -22.15
C ILE A 38 -1.59 -2.90 -23.02
N ILE A 39 -2.64 -2.96 -23.85
CA ILE A 39 -2.90 -4.14 -24.69
C ILE A 39 -1.83 -4.35 -25.77
N LYS A 40 -1.21 -3.27 -26.26
CA LYS A 40 -0.11 -3.33 -27.23
C LYS A 40 1.15 -3.90 -26.59
N SER A 41 1.53 -3.43 -25.40
CA SER A 41 2.65 -4.00 -24.63
C SER A 41 2.37 -5.46 -24.25
N ALA A 42 1.14 -5.77 -23.83
CA ALA A 42 0.77 -7.12 -23.41
C ALA A 42 0.54 -8.12 -24.56
N GLY A 43 0.53 -7.65 -25.82
CA GLY A 43 0.29 -8.51 -26.99
C GLY A 43 -1.11 -9.13 -27.04
N ILE A 44 -2.14 -8.45 -26.51
CA ILE A 44 -3.53 -8.95 -26.51
C ILE A 44 -4.48 -8.08 -27.36
N PRO A 45 -5.52 -8.66 -27.99
CA PRO A 45 -6.55 -7.87 -28.66
C PRO A 45 -7.35 -7.00 -27.68
N ARG A 46 -7.85 -5.84 -28.15
CA ARG A 46 -8.67 -4.91 -27.33
C ARG A 46 -9.88 -5.57 -26.68
N GLY A 47 -10.56 -6.47 -27.40
CA GLY A 47 -11.70 -7.21 -26.87
C GLY A 47 -11.36 -8.04 -25.63
N SER A 48 -10.13 -8.56 -25.54
CA SER A 48 -9.66 -9.34 -24.38
C SER A 48 -9.59 -8.49 -23.12
N PHE A 49 -9.19 -7.22 -23.22
CA PHE A 49 -9.15 -6.32 -22.07
C PHE A 49 -10.54 -6.20 -21.42
N TYR A 50 -11.57 -5.93 -22.23
CA TYR A 50 -12.94 -5.77 -21.74
C TYR A 50 -13.58 -7.07 -21.27
N GLN A 51 -13.04 -8.23 -21.66
CA GLN A 51 -13.40 -9.49 -21.06
C GLN A 51 -12.87 -9.62 -19.63
N TYR A 52 -11.79 -8.92 -19.26
CA TYR A 52 -11.12 -9.04 -17.95
C TYR A 52 -11.46 -7.89 -16.99
N PHE A 53 -11.58 -6.66 -17.49
CA PHE A 53 -11.81 -5.44 -16.72
C PHE A 53 -12.86 -4.57 -17.42
N ASP A 54 -13.63 -3.78 -16.67
CA ASP A 54 -14.58 -2.85 -17.30
C ASP A 54 -13.86 -1.63 -17.89
N ASP A 55 -12.84 -1.14 -17.20
CA ASP A 55 -12.01 0.01 -17.62
C ASP A 55 -10.58 -0.08 -17.06
N LYS A 56 -9.79 0.99 -17.25
CA LYS A 56 -8.40 1.06 -16.74
C LYS A 56 -8.35 1.31 -15.24
N GLU A 57 -9.34 1.97 -14.68
CA GLU A 57 -9.50 2.23 -13.26
C GLU A 57 -9.65 0.91 -12.50
N ASP A 58 -10.47 0.01 -13.01
CA ASP A 58 -10.66 -1.34 -12.47
C ASP A 58 -9.36 -2.12 -12.38
N LEU A 59 -8.54 -2.08 -13.43
CA LEU A 59 -7.21 -2.70 -13.44
C LEU A 59 -6.25 -1.97 -12.48
N TYR A 60 -6.28 -0.64 -12.45
CA TYR A 60 -5.42 0.14 -11.55
C TYR A 60 -5.70 -0.16 -10.07
N PHE A 61 -6.97 -0.17 -9.66
CA PHE A 61 -7.35 -0.43 -8.29
C PHE A 61 -7.20 -1.92 -7.92
N TYR A 62 -7.31 -2.84 -8.88
CA TYR A 62 -6.90 -4.23 -8.67
C TYR A 62 -5.42 -4.34 -8.28
N LEU A 63 -4.53 -3.69 -9.03
CA LEU A 63 -3.08 -3.68 -8.74
C LEU A 63 -2.76 -3.05 -7.38
N LEU A 64 -3.45 -1.96 -7.04
CA LEU A 64 -3.28 -1.28 -5.77
C LEU A 64 -3.79 -2.14 -4.59
N ASP A 65 -4.87 -2.89 -4.80
CA ASP A 65 -5.38 -3.82 -3.79
C ASP A 65 -4.41 -5.00 -3.58
N GLU A 66 -3.82 -5.56 -4.64
CA GLU A 66 -2.77 -6.59 -4.51
C GLU A 66 -1.57 -6.08 -3.69
N PHE A 67 -1.14 -4.84 -3.94
CA PHE A 67 -0.09 -4.20 -3.15
C PHE A 67 -0.50 -4.05 -1.67
N THR A 68 -1.74 -3.61 -1.42
CA THR A 68 -2.28 -3.42 -0.06
C THR A 68 -2.37 -4.74 0.69
N GLN A 69 -2.87 -5.81 0.05
CA GLN A 69 -2.94 -7.15 0.64
C GLN A 69 -1.55 -7.70 1.00
N ASN A 70 -0.56 -7.52 0.11
CA ASN A 70 0.81 -7.95 0.37
C ASN A 70 1.43 -7.16 1.53
N THR A 71 1.16 -5.85 1.59
CA THR A 71 1.56 -4.98 2.70
C THR A 71 0.94 -5.44 4.01
N ASN A 72 -0.36 -5.73 4.05
CA ASN A 72 -1.06 -6.22 5.24
C ASN A 72 -0.50 -7.57 5.75
N ARG A 73 -0.22 -8.51 4.84
CA ARG A 73 0.44 -9.78 5.21
C ARG A 73 1.82 -9.54 5.81
N ARG A 74 2.57 -8.58 5.27
CA ARG A 74 3.89 -8.19 5.77
C ARG A 74 3.80 -7.52 7.14
N VAL A 75 2.86 -6.60 7.34
CA VAL A 75 2.58 -5.98 8.65
C VAL A 75 2.29 -7.06 9.69
N MET A 76 1.41 -8.02 9.40
CA MET A 76 1.11 -9.13 10.31
C MET A 76 2.36 -9.95 10.66
N THR A 77 3.24 -10.18 9.68
CA THR A 77 4.50 -10.93 9.88
C THR A 77 5.46 -10.16 10.77
N ILE A 78 5.66 -8.86 10.48
CA ILE A 78 6.54 -7.98 11.25
C ILE A 78 6.01 -7.82 12.66
N LEU A 79 4.71 -7.57 12.83
CA LEU A 79 4.07 -7.35 14.13
C LEU A 79 4.27 -8.55 15.06
N ARG A 80 4.10 -9.77 14.55
CA ARG A 80 4.41 -11.00 15.31
C ARG A 80 5.88 -11.08 15.70
N ARG A 81 6.79 -10.85 14.75
CA ARG A 81 8.25 -10.87 15.00
C ARG A 81 8.68 -9.81 16.02
N LYS A 82 8.01 -8.64 16.00
CA LYS A 82 8.22 -7.51 16.92
C LYS A 82 7.37 -7.61 18.18
N GLN A 83 6.77 -8.77 18.45
CA GLN A 83 6.00 -9.06 19.67
C GLN A 83 4.92 -8.00 19.97
N GLY A 84 4.23 -7.56 18.93
CA GLY A 84 3.15 -6.57 19.05
C GLY A 84 3.60 -5.11 19.13
N ASN A 85 4.90 -4.81 19.00
CA ASN A 85 5.39 -3.44 18.97
C ASN A 85 5.04 -2.76 17.64
N LEU A 86 4.02 -1.89 17.67
CA LEU A 86 3.50 -1.19 16.49
C LEU A 86 4.51 -0.20 15.91
N THR A 87 5.19 0.59 16.76
CA THR A 87 6.20 1.56 16.34
C THR A 87 7.32 0.89 15.53
N GLU A 88 7.92 -0.17 16.08
CA GLU A 88 8.97 -0.92 15.37
C GLU A 88 8.43 -1.59 14.10
N THR A 89 7.16 -1.99 14.09
CA THR A 89 6.52 -2.59 12.93
C THR A 89 6.39 -1.59 11.78
N LEU A 90 5.95 -0.37 12.08
CA LEU A 90 5.80 0.69 11.10
C LEU A 90 7.16 1.19 10.59
N ILE A 91 8.17 1.29 11.45
CA ILE A 91 9.56 1.60 11.04
C ILE A 91 10.11 0.56 10.06
N ASP A 92 9.99 -0.73 10.38
CA ASP A 92 10.48 -1.81 9.50
C ASP A 92 9.71 -1.85 8.17
N LEU A 93 8.39 -1.62 8.20
CA LEU A 93 7.58 -1.53 6.99
C LEU A 93 8.02 -0.35 6.12
N PHE A 94 8.16 0.84 6.70
CA PHE A 94 8.57 2.03 5.98
C PHE A 94 9.96 1.84 5.36
N GLN A 95 10.91 1.32 6.12
CA GLN A 95 12.24 0.99 5.62
C GLN A 95 12.17 0.01 4.45
N HIS A 96 11.34 -1.03 4.54
CA HIS A 96 11.19 -1.98 3.44
C HIS A 96 10.62 -1.33 2.16
N ILE A 97 9.61 -0.48 2.28
CA ILE A 97 9.01 0.21 1.12
C ILE A 97 10.04 1.16 0.50
N VAL A 98 10.74 1.92 1.34
CA VAL A 98 11.78 2.85 0.90
C VAL A 98 12.94 2.09 0.25
N HIS A 99 13.48 1.05 0.88
CA HIS A 99 14.59 0.26 0.33
C HIS A 99 14.25 -0.36 -1.04
N ASN A 100 13.05 -0.96 -1.16
CA ASN A 100 12.62 -1.59 -2.40
C ASN A 100 12.17 -0.60 -3.48
N ARG A 101 12.19 0.70 -3.22
CA ARG A 101 11.89 1.73 -4.23
C ARG A 101 12.87 1.71 -5.41
N HIS A 102 13.98 0.99 -5.32
CA HIS A 102 14.95 0.86 -6.41
C HIS A 102 14.80 -0.43 -7.23
N ASN A 103 13.92 -1.37 -6.85
CA ASN A 103 13.76 -2.66 -7.53
C ASN A 103 12.95 -2.54 -8.84
N GLN A 104 13.38 -3.23 -9.91
CA GLN A 104 13.01 -2.92 -11.31
C GLN A 104 11.49 -3.03 -11.61
N ASP A 105 10.78 -4.00 -11.04
CA ASP A 105 9.40 -4.31 -11.49
C ASP A 105 8.29 -3.45 -10.83
N ASN A 106 8.55 -2.85 -9.67
CA ASN A 106 7.52 -2.11 -8.90
C ASN A 106 7.89 -0.64 -8.60
N LYS A 107 9.14 -0.24 -8.83
CA LYS A 107 9.66 1.10 -8.51
C LYS A 107 8.83 2.22 -9.12
N ALA A 108 8.62 2.15 -10.43
CA ALA A 108 8.06 3.26 -11.16
C ALA A 108 6.54 3.37 -10.93
N TYR A 109 5.86 2.24 -10.73
CA TYR A 109 4.43 2.21 -10.46
C TYR A 109 4.13 2.79 -9.07
N LEU A 110 4.79 2.30 -8.02
CA LEU A 110 4.58 2.81 -6.66
C LEU A 110 4.99 4.27 -6.54
N LYS A 111 6.10 4.68 -7.17
CA LYS A 111 6.47 6.09 -7.27
C LYS A 111 5.31 6.91 -7.83
N ASN A 112 4.71 6.48 -8.93
CA ASN A 112 3.63 7.24 -9.56
C ASN A 112 2.32 7.22 -8.74
N VAL A 113 2.04 6.12 -8.03
CA VAL A 113 0.93 6.05 -7.04
C VAL A 113 1.11 7.12 -5.97
N PHE A 114 2.29 7.20 -5.34
CA PHE A 114 2.55 8.18 -4.27
C PHE A 114 2.64 9.63 -4.78
N LEU A 115 3.14 9.87 -6.00
CA LEU A 115 3.17 11.21 -6.60
C LEU A 115 1.79 11.73 -6.99
N ASN A 116 0.84 10.85 -7.29
CA ASN A 116 -0.53 11.22 -7.67
C ASN A 116 -1.54 10.90 -6.57
N MET A 117 -1.09 10.92 -5.31
CA MET A 117 -1.92 10.63 -4.14
C MET A 117 -3.18 11.48 -4.14
N ASN A 118 -4.32 10.83 -3.95
CA ASN A 118 -5.63 11.46 -3.84
C ASN A 118 -6.51 10.63 -2.90
N PHE A 119 -7.68 11.15 -2.55
CA PHE A 119 -8.62 10.52 -1.64
C PHE A 119 -8.96 9.05 -1.99
N LYS A 120 -9.13 8.72 -3.28
CA LYS A 120 -9.48 7.36 -3.70
C LYS A 120 -8.31 6.38 -3.52
N ILE A 121 -7.08 6.83 -3.79
CA ILE A 121 -5.87 6.03 -3.57
C ILE A 121 -5.63 5.83 -2.07
N GLU A 122 -5.71 6.90 -1.28
CA GLU A 122 -5.56 6.85 0.17
C GLU A 122 -6.56 5.89 0.80
N ASN A 123 -7.85 6.01 0.47
CA ASN A 123 -8.87 5.08 0.95
C ASN A 123 -8.62 3.64 0.51
N THR A 124 -8.01 3.41 -0.66
CA THR A 124 -7.66 2.06 -1.10
C THR A 124 -6.48 1.50 -0.29
N LEU A 125 -5.48 2.32 0.02
CA LEU A 125 -4.32 1.92 0.83
C LEU A 125 -4.71 1.65 2.29
N ALA A 126 -5.65 2.44 2.83
CA ALA A 126 -6.17 2.30 4.19
C ALA A 126 -7.45 1.45 4.26
N ARG A 127 -7.84 0.80 3.16
CA ARG A 127 -9.12 0.08 3.01
C ARG A 127 -9.34 -0.99 4.05
N SER A 128 -8.28 -1.69 4.44
CA SER A 128 -8.33 -2.69 5.52
C SER A 128 -8.72 -2.13 6.88
N MET A 129 -8.55 -0.83 7.10
CA MET A 129 -8.92 -0.15 8.35
C MET A 129 -10.41 0.26 8.35
N TYR A 130 -10.99 0.54 7.18
CA TYR A 130 -12.33 1.14 7.06
C TYR A 130 -13.41 0.20 6.52
N GLU A 131 -13.07 -0.81 5.70
CA GLU A 131 -14.06 -1.69 5.07
C GLU A 131 -14.48 -2.89 5.94
N GLU A 132 -15.79 -3.08 6.07
CA GLU A 132 -16.42 -4.11 6.88
C GLU A 132 -16.02 -5.54 6.52
N ASN A 133 -15.83 -5.83 5.22
CA ASN A 133 -15.43 -7.15 4.73
C ASN A 133 -13.97 -7.50 5.02
N GLN A 134 -13.12 -6.51 5.35
CA GLN A 134 -11.72 -6.72 5.74
C GLN A 134 -11.47 -6.57 7.25
N LYS A 135 -12.52 -6.26 8.04
CA LYS A 135 -12.45 -6.15 9.49
C LYS A 135 -11.82 -7.38 10.15
N SER A 136 -12.01 -8.60 9.61
CA SER A 136 -11.45 -9.82 10.21
C SER A 136 -9.91 -9.81 10.26
N HIS A 137 -9.25 -9.31 9.21
CA HIS A 137 -7.79 -9.19 9.17
C HIS A 137 -7.30 -8.04 10.06
N TYR A 138 -7.99 -6.90 10.04
CA TYR A 138 -7.65 -5.77 10.90
C TYR A 138 -7.86 -6.07 12.38
N GLN A 139 -8.96 -6.71 12.76
CA GLN A 139 -9.19 -7.20 14.12
C GLN A 139 -8.12 -8.21 14.56
N SER A 140 -7.64 -9.05 13.64
CA SER A 140 -6.53 -9.95 13.93
C SER A 140 -5.23 -9.20 14.20
N LEU A 141 -5.02 -8.06 13.52
CA LEU A 141 -3.89 -7.16 13.78
C LEU A 141 -4.03 -6.49 15.15
N LEU A 142 -5.20 -5.90 15.47
CA LEU A 142 -5.45 -5.24 16.75
C LEU A 142 -5.15 -6.15 17.94
N LYS A 143 -5.57 -7.42 17.87
CA LYS A 143 -5.30 -8.44 18.91
C LYS A 143 -3.82 -8.75 19.12
N LEU A 144 -2.97 -8.47 18.14
CA LEU A 144 -1.53 -8.68 18.24
C LEU A 144 -0.79 -7.44 18.74
N VAL A 145 -1.40 -6.26 18.71
CA VAL A 145 -0.77 -5.04 19.21
C VAL A 145 -0.64 -5.14 20.71
N LYS A 146 0.58 -4.89 21.21
CA LYS A 146 0.84 -4.85 22.64
C LYS A 146 0.37 -3.49 23.18
N THR A 147 -0.64 -3.49 24.03
CA THR A 147 -1.30 -2.26 24.52
C THR A 147 -0.96 -1.91 25.98
N ASP A 148 -0.32 -2.82 26.73
CA ASP A 148 -0.10 -2.66 28.18
C ASP A 148 0.59 -1.33 28.58
N HIS A 149 1.46 -0.85 27.71
CA HIS A 149 2.28 0.34 27.88
C HIS A 149 1.68 1.62 27.27
N LEU A 150 0.53 1.51 26.61
CA LEU A 150 -0.12 2.61 25.90
C LEU A 150 -1.17 3.28 26.79
N ASN A 151 -1.22 4.61 26.74
CA ASN A 151 -2.22 5.45 27.40
C ASN A 151 -3.51 5.51 26.57
N ILE A 152 -4.18 4.37 26.44
CA ILE A 152 -5.46 4.22 25.74
C ILE A 152 -6.53 3.67 26.68
N LYS A 153 -7.78 4.13 26.50
CA LYS A 153 -8.94 3.79 27.33
C LYS A 153 -9.93 2.86 26.63
N SER A 154 -9.81 2.72 25.31
CA SER A 154 -10.73 1.92 24.50
C SER A 154 -10.07 1.38 23.23
N GLU A 155 -10.71 0.39 22.59
CA GLU A 155 -10.31 -0.08 21.26
C GLU A 155 -10.45 1.02 20.20
N GLN A 156 -11.39 1.96 20.37
CA GLN A 156 -11.51 3.12 19.49
C GLN A 156 -10.26 4.01 19.54
N GLU A 157 -9.75 4.31 20.75
CA GLU A 157 -8.52 5.10 20.88
C GLU A 157 -7.29 4.37 20.31
N LEU A 158 -7.27 3.03 20.35
CA LEU A 158 -6.25 2.24 19.65
C LEU A 158 -6.36 2.40 18.12
N ASN A 159 -7.58 2.35 17.57
CA ASN A 159 -7.82 2.55 16.15
C ASN A 159 -7.38 3.95 15.72
N ASP A 160 -7.79 5.00 16.45
CA ASP A 160 -7.42 6.39 16.19
C ASP A 160 -5.90 6.59 16.24
N MET A 161 -5.23 5.96 17.23
CA MET A 161 -3.77 5.95 17.33
C MET A 161 -3.11 5.33 16.10
N ILE A 162 -3.60 4.15 15.66
CA ILE A 162 -3.09 3.47 14.47
C ILE A 162 -3.32 4.32 13.22
N GLU A 163 -4.51 4.93 13.08
CA GLU A 163 -4.85 5.84 11.98
C GLU A 163 -3.85 7.00 11.90
N ILE A 164 -3.62 7.72 13.00
CA ILE A 164 -2.65 8.82 13.05
C ILE A 164 -1.25 8.36 12.63
N MET A 165 -0.78 7.22 13.16
CA MET A 165 0.55 6.68 12.81
C MET A 165 0.64 6.28 11.33
N VAL A 166 -0.42 5.69 10.77
CA VAL A 166 -0.50 5.32 9.35
C VAL A 166 -0.55 6.57 8.47
N SER A 167 -1.31 7.61 8.83
CA SER A 167 -1.35 8.88 8.10
C SER A 167 0.03 9.54 8.04
N VAL A 168 0.77 9.57 9.16
CA VAL A 168 2.16 10.06 9.19
C VAL A 168 3.08 9.19 8.32
N THR A 169 2.85 7.87 8.29
CA THR A 169 3.61 6.93 7.43
C THR A 169 3.39 7.22 5.95
N ILE A 170 2.12 7.30 5.51
CA ILE A 170 1.76 7.61 4.12
C ILE A 170 2.31 8.99 3.73
N HIS A 171 2.16 10.00 4.58
CA HIS A 171 2.71 11.34 4.34
C HIS A 171 4.23 11.31 4.10
N ASN A 172 4.98 10.57 4.90
CA ASN A 172 6.43 10.45 4.70
C ASN A 172 6.77 9.67 3.43
N LEU A 173 6.01 8.62 3.08
CA LEU A 173 6.21 7.90 1.82
C LEU A 173 5.99 8.82 0.61
N VAL A 174 4.93 9.65 0.62
CA VAL A 174 4.72 10.68 -0.41
C VAL A 174 5.93 11.60 -0.50
N ARG A 175 6.44 12.09 0.64
CA ARG A 175 7.60 13.00 0.66
C ARG A 175 8.88 12.36 0.12
N VAL A 176 9.09 11.05 0.31
CA VAL A 176 10.24 10.34 -0.29
C VAL A 176 10.27 10.54 -1.80
N PHE A 177 9.12 10.39 -2.46
CA PHE A 177 9.04 10.48 -3.93
C PHE A 177 8.97 11.92 -4.42
N VAL A 178 8.26 12.81 -3.73
CA VAL A 178 8.13 14.23 -4.12
C VAL A 178 9.46 14.97 -4.00
N LEU A 179 10.19 14.75 -2.90
CA LEU A 179 11.46 15.44 -2.62
C LEU A 179 12.69 14.63 -3.07
N ASN A 180 12.48 13.44 -3.63
CA ASN A 180 13.55 12.51 -4.02
C ASN A 180 14.58 12.27 -2.91
N LEU A 181 14.08 12.05 -1.68
CA LEU A 181 14.93 11.89 -0.50
C LEU A 181 15.81 10.64 -0.61
N THR A 182 17.00 10.73 -0.04
CA THR A 182 17.81 9.55 0.25
C THR A 182 17.12 8.67 1.28
N GLU A 183 17.55 7.41 1.37
CA GLU A 183 16.97 6.46 2.34
C GLU A 183 17.23 6.92 3.77
N GLU A 184 18.42 7.44 4.02
CA GLU A 184 18.85 7.94 5.31
C GLU A 184 18.02 9.16 5.77
N GLU A 185 17.84 10.16 4.90
CA GLU A 185 17.03 11.35 5.20
C GLU A 185 15.57 10.97 5.49
N ALA A 186 15.01 10.08 4.67
CA ALA A 186 13.66 9.59 4.83
C ALA A 186 13.46 8.86 6.16
N LEU A 187 14.34 7.91 6.48
CA LEU A 187 14.28 7.12 7.71
C LEU A 187 14.48 7.99 8.94
N THR A 188 15.49 8.86 8.94
CA THR A 188 15.79 9.74 10.08
C THR A 188 14.58 10.60 10.41
N LYS A 189 13.97 11.24 9.40
CA LYS A 189 12.79 12.07 9.63
C LYS A 189 11.58 11.27 10.09
N TYR A 190 11.33 10.11 9.48
CA TYR A 190 10.19 9.27 9.84
C TYR A 190 10.31 8.69 11.25
N ILE A 191 11.48 8.16 11.62
CA ILE A 191 11.76 7.62 12.96
C ILE A 191 11.54 8.71 14.01
N ASN A 192 12.04 9.93 13.79
CA ASN A 192 11.83 11.04 14.72
C ASN A 192 10.33 11.33 14.96
N GLN A 193 9.51 11.35 13.89
CA GLN A 193 8.08 11.59 14.02
C GLN A 193 7.34 10.44 14.71
N ILE A 194 7.70 9.20 14.39
CA ILE A 194 7.10 8.01 15.00
C ILE A 194 7.47 7.88 16.48
N GLU A 195 8.70 8.21 16.87
CA GLU A 195 9.11 8.23 18.28
C GLU A 195 8.44 9.37 19.06
N LEU A 196 8.18 10.52 18.45
CA LEU A 196 7.37 11.58 19.06
C LEU A 196 5.93 11.11 19.33
N LEU A 197 5.30 10.46 18.35
CA LEU A 197 3.96 9.88 18.51
C LEU A 197 3.95 8.82 19.62
N LYS A 198 4.90 7.88 19.59
CA LYS A 198 5.05 6.84 20.62
C LYS A 198 5.14 7.43 22.02
N LYS A 199 5.96 8.47 22.23
CA LYS A 199 6.05 9.15 23.54
C LYS A 199 4.71 9.74 23.96
N GLY A 200 3.96 10.35 23.05
CA GLY A 200 2.63 10.89 23.33
C GLY A 200 1.58 9.83 23.66
N PHE A 201 1.75 8.60 23.17
CA PHE A 201 0.83 7.48 23.39
C PHE A 201 1.23 6.56 24.54
N GLN A 202 2.38 6.75 25.18
CA GLN A 202 2.82 5.92 26.31
C GLN A 202 2.20 6.39 27.62
N LYS A 203 2.00 5.45 28.56
CA LYS A 203 1.70 5.79 29.96
C LYS A 203 2.92 6.46 30.59
N GLU A 204 2.67 7.43 31.47
CA GLU A 204 3.69 8.03 32.34
C GLU A 204 4.30 6.98 33.30
#